data_AF-A0A830QTH7-F1
#
_entry.id   AF-A0A830QTH7-F1
#
_cell.length_a   1.000
_cell.length_b   1.000
_cell.length_c   1.000
_cell.angle_alpha   90.00
_cell.angle_beta   90.00
_cell.angle_gamma   90.00
#
_symmetry.space_group_name_H-M   'P 1'
#
loop_
_entity.id
_entity.type
_entity.pdbx_description
1 polymer ?
#
loop_
_entity_poly.entity_id
_entity_poly.type
_entity_poly.pdbx_seq_one_letter_code
_entity_poly.pdbx_strand_id
1 'polypeptide(L)'
;MENLSGTKVPILTKEDLESLEEMCGTTSGYFYKMLDYLDERVRDGVRRGLFTQEQAEEDLELALWYAYACNNLDEYRFYYRAAQWMPASRPQAESARSGVWYYRYACALMYCGRLEEARETAEAGVALDPEYPWGWLEVGKLRAHFQDQAGALDAVRRGLALVPGDYEFTTLRREIEEGRTLEEMEFHWIDPDCDSRLQSGETDAAEISDKRLSVSGICCDRSNLAALKEALHLTGWEADAPYCTCTIPYQGRTLTGRFFLNEAACSKLPLVWVQELVWRLPELDRRGRTFLAAQAGLSTDGLEFQWFAVQPDRVLRLCYQRESSQQIVYFEPDFSLREEAGQPALERPDGGTFLAFVLLEEPVWDVDQFRQDLRDEWGIPCLTEVQKNDADGSSTLVFEVGGLMAAVSLYPFPVPRGEAEENAARNYLWPEAEETVKRHRGQILVSVLSRDQDPRDAGSLQVQLVRTACKQAGVLGIYANGTVYQPEFYHEAADAMSEELPLLNLVWLGLYRREGGLCGYTDGLQSFGKDEIEVLDTDAAPGALRSFLFDLAGYVVTEDVILHDGETLGFTEDQRLPITRSTGVWHDGMTLKISYPADTPNLFA
;
A
#
# COMPACT_ATOMS: atom_id res chain seq x y z
N MET A 1 21.62 -17.50 -30.97
CA MET A 1 20.79 -18.06 -32.07
C MET A 1 19.85 -16.95 -32.50
N GLU A 2 20.25 -16.23 -33.55
CA GLU A 2 19.39 -15.29 -34.27
C GLU A 2 18.22 -16.08 -34.86
N ASN A 3 16.99 -15.67 -34.53
CA ASN A 3 15.80 -16.21 -35.18
C ASN A 3 15.41 -15.27 -36.33
N LEU A 4 15.84 -15.64 -37.54
CA LEU A 4 15.41 -15.09 -38.80
C LEU A 4 13.97 -15.57 -39.10
N SER A 5 12.98 -14.81 -38.64
CA SER A 5 11.74 -14.59 -39.37
C SER A 5 11.38 -13.12 -39.20
N GLY A 6 11.64 -12.32 -40.23
CA GLY A 6 11.39 -10.87 -40.26
C GLY A 6 9.90 -10.50 -40.30
N THR A 7 9.12 -11.03 -39.37
CA THR A 7 7.74 -10.61 -39.12
C THR A 7 7.76 -9.95 -37.75
N LYS A 8 7.78 -8.61 -37.73
CA LYS A 8 7.64 -7.83 -36.50
C LYS A 8 6.32 -8.27 -35.87
N VAL A 9 6.35 -8.92 -34.71
CA VAL A 9 5.13 -9.28 -33.98
C VAL A 9 4.44 -7.96 -33.64
N PRO A 10 3.16 -7.76 -34.05
CA PRO A 10 2.49 -6.50 -33.79
C PRO A 10 2.30 -6.32 -32.28
N ILE A 11 2.42 -5.07 -31.82
CA ILE A 11 2.26 -4.76 -30.39
C ILE A 11 0.84 -5.07 -29.95
N LEU A 12 -0.16 -4.68 -30.77
CA LEU A 12 -1.55 -5.08 -30.63
C LEU A 12 -1.91 -6.09 -31.73
N THR A 13 -2.47 -7.23 -31.34
CA THR A 13 -2.98 -8.23 -32.28
C THR A 13 -4.38 -7.82 -32.77
N LYS A 14 -4.87 -8.49 -33.81
CA LYS A 14 -6.25 -8.29 -34.28
C LYS A 14 -7.30 -8.57 -33.19
N GLU A 15 -7.05 -9.59 -32.36
CA GLU A 15 -7.92 -9.94 -31.23
C GLU A 15 -7.86 -8.86 -30.14
N ASP A 16 -6.69 -8.27 -29.92
CA ASP A 16 -6.53 -7.15 -29.00
C ASP A 16 -7.37 -5.96 -29.49
N LEU A 17 -7.31 -5.64 -30.78
CA LEU A 17 -8.10 -4.55 -31.38
C LEU A 17 -9.60 -4.82 -31.31
N GLU A 18 -10.06 -6.03 -31.60
CA GLU A 18 -11.47 -6.42 -31.46
C GLU A 18 -11.93 -6.26 -30.00
N SER A 19 -11.09 -6.67 -29.04
CA SER A 19 -11.38 -6.50 -27.61
C SER A 19 -11.47 -5.03 -27.19
N LEU A 20 -10.58 -4.17 -27.69
CA LEU A 20 -10.59 -2.73 -27.43
C LEU A 20 -11.81 -2.06 -28.05
N GLU A 21 -12.18 -2.43 -29.28
CA GLU A 21 -13.37 -1.94 -29.97
C GLU A 21 -14.66 -2.30 -29.23
N GLU A 22 -14.77 -3.51 -28.68
CA GLU A 22 -15.90 -3.92 -27.82
C GLU A 22 -16.02 -3.07 -26.56
N MET A 23 -14.91 -2.52 -26.05
CA MET A 23 -14.88 -1.65 -24.87
C MET A 23 -15.22 -0.17 -25.17
N CYS A 24 -15.41 0.23 -26.43
CA CYS A 24 -15.76 1.63 -26.81
C CYS A 24 -17.19 2.08 -26.40
N GLY A 25 -17.79 1.48 -25.38
CA GLY A 25 -19.09 1.86 -24.83
C GLY A 25 -19.08 3.17 -24.04
N THR A 26 -20.26 3.75 -23.79
CA THR A 26 -20.44 5.11 -23.22
C THR A 26 -20.25 5.22 -21.69
N THR A 27 -19.77 4.19 -20.99
CA THR A 27 -19.57 4.25 -19.54
C THR A 27 -18.09 4.23 -19.17
N SER A 28 -17.66 5.18 -18.34
CA SER A 28 -16.28 5.37 -17.87
C SER A 28 -15.59 4.10 -17.35
N GLY A 29 -16.35 3.18 -16.76
CA GLY A 29 -15.87 1.87 -16.32
C GLY A 29 -15.23 1.00 -17.41
N TYR A 30 -15.52 1.24 -18.69
CA TYR A 30 -14.86 0.54 -19.80
C TYR A 30 -13.49 1.12 -20.15
N PHE A 31 -13.26 2.42 -19.97
CA PHE A 31 -11.95 3.03 -20.26
C PHE A 31 -10.89 2.63 -19.24
N TYR A 32 -11.26 2.43 -17.96
CA TYR A 32 -10.33 1.84 -16.97
C TYR A 32 -9.92 0.43 -17.37
N LYS A 33 -10.89 -0.41 -17.76
CA LYS A 33 -10.63 -1.77 -18.26
C LYS A 33 -9.76 -1.76 -19.52
N MET A 34 -9.99 -0.81 -20.41
CA MET A 34 -9.18 -0.63 -21.61
C MET A 34 -7.72 -0.33 -21.24
N LEU A 35 -7.48 0.58 -20.29
CA LEU A 35 -6.12 0.85 -19.81
C LEU A 35 -5.48 -0.35 -19.14
N ASP A 36 -6.18 -1.05 -18.25
CA ASP A 36 -5.67 -2.25 -17.58
C ASP A 36 -5.27 -3.32 -18.62
N TYR A 37 -6.10 -3.51 -19.64
CA TYR A 37 -5.85 -4.44 -20.74
C TYR A 37 -4.59 -4.04 -21.54
N LEU A 38 -4.48 -2.77 -21.93
CA LEU A 38 -3.30 -2.27 -22.66
C LEU A 38 -2.02 -2.41 -21.83
N ASP A 39 -2.07 -2.07 -20.54
CA ASP A 39 -0.94 -2.19 -19.61
C ASP A 39 -0.50 -3.65 -19.42
N GLU A 40 -1.47 -4.56 -19.27
CA GLU A 40 -1.20 -6.00 -19.17
C GLU A 40 -0.60 -6.53 -20.47
N ARG A 41 -1.13 -6.12 -21.63
CA ARG A 41 -0.64 -6.54 -22.94
C ARG A 41 0.81 -6.12 -23.19
N VAL A 42 1.16 -4.89 -22.80
CA VAL A 42 2.55 -4.38 -22.87
C VAL A 42 3.43 -5.15 -21.89
N ARG A 43 2.99 -5.30 -20.63
CA ARG A 43 3.74 -6.00 -19.58
C ARG A 43 4.03 -7.46 -19.95
N ASP A 44 3.04 -8.20 -20.44
CA ASP A 44 3.19 -9.59 -20.88
C ASP A 44 4.10 -9.68 -22.11
N GLY A 45 3.89 -8.80 -23.10
CA GLY A 45 4.71 -8.76 -24.31
C GLY A 45 6.19 -8.51 -24.03
N VAL A 46 6.50 -7.56 -23.15
CA VAL A 46 7.87 -7.27 -22.69
C VAL A 46 8.43 -8.44 -21.90
N ARG A 47 7.68 -8.98 -20.92
CA ARG A 47 8.10 -10.13 -20.10
C ARG A 47 8.45 -11.36 -20.95
N ARG A 48 7.68 -11.60 -22.01
CA ARG A 48 7.86 -12.73 -22.94
C ARG A 48 8.89 -12.45 -24.04
N GLY A 49 9.47 -11.24 -24.09
CA GLY A 49 10.45 -10.85 -25.09
C GLY A 49 9.89 -10.73 -26.51
N LEU A 50 8.58 -10.48 -26.66
CA LEU A 50 7.95 -10.26 -27.97
C LEU A 50 8.35 -8.91 -28.58
N PHE A 51 8.54 -7.92 -27.72
CA PHE A 51 8.99 -6.57 -28.04
C PHE A 51 9.58 -5.89 -26.80
N THR A 52 10.29 -4.78 -26.97
CA THR A 52 10.80 -3.96 -25.86
C THR A 52 9.76 -2.92 -25.41
N GLN A 53 9.96 -2.36 -24.22
CA GLN A 53 9.16 -1.22 -23.73
C GLN A 53 9.22 -0.04 -24.72
N GLU A 54 10.41 0.30 -25.20
CA GLU A 54 10.63 1.35 -26.21
C GLU A 54 9.85 1.08 -27.51
N GLN A 55 9.84 -0.17 -27.99
CA GLN A 55 9.07 -0.55 -29.18
C GLN A 55 7.55 -0.42 -28.98
N ALA A 56 7.05 -0.60 -27.76
CA ALA A 56 5.64 -0.40 -27.43
C ALA A 56 5.31 1.11 -27.37
N GLU A 57 6.16 1.93 -26.77
CA GLU A 57 5.99 3.39 -26.70
C GLU A 57 6.06 4.05 -28.08
N GLU A 58 6.91 3.54 -28.98
CA GLU A 58 7.02 4.00 -30.38
C GLU A 58 5.87 3.54 -31.28
N ASP A 59 5.03 2.59 -30.84
CA ASP A 59 3.97 2.04 -31.67
C ASP A 59 2.77 2.97 -31.76
N LEU A 60 2.43 3.36 -32.99
CA LEU A 60 1.36 4.33 -33.25
C LEU A 60 -0.02 3.81 -32.86
N GLU A 61 -0.33 2.54 -33.14
CA GLU A 61 -1.66 1.99 -32.88
C GLU A 61 -1.90 1.87 -31.37
N LEU A 62 -0.89 1.38 -30.63
CA LEU A 62 -0.92 1.37 -29.18
C LEU A 62 -1.06 2.77 -28.60
N ALA A 63 -0.24 3.74 -29.06
CA ALA A 63 -0.31 5.11 -28.57
C ALA A 63 -1.69 5.75 -28.79
N LEU A 64 -2.31 5.50 -29.95
CA LEU A 64 -3.66 5.97 -30.24
C LEU A 64 -4.69 5.40 -29.28
N TRP A 65 -4.72 4.08 -29.05
CA TRP A 65 -5.65 3.45 -28.11
C TRP A 65 -5.41 3.88 -26.68
N TYR A 66 -4.14 4.00 -26.28
CA TYR A 66 -3.76 4.43 -24.95
C TYR A 66 -4.22 5.85 -24.65
N ALA A 67 -3.97 6.79 -25.57
CA ALA A 67 -4.45 8.17 -25.43
C ALA A 67 -5.97 8.27 -25.52
N TYR A 68 -6.63 7.41 -26.32
CA TYR A 68 -8.09 7.33 -26.36
C TYR A 68 -8.66 6.96 -24.98
N ALA A 69 -8.18 5.88 -24.39
CA ALA A 69 -8.64 5.45 -23.07
C ALA A 69 -8.36 6.51 -22.00
N CYS A 70 -7.13 7.05 -21.96
CA CYS A 70 -6.74 8.08 -21.00
C CYS A 70 -7.57 9.36 -21.10
N ASN A 71 -7.78 9.89 -22.32
CA ASN A 71 -8.43 11.18 -22.50
C ASN A 71 -9.96 11.14 -22.24
N ASN A 72 -10.56 9.94 -22.19
CA ASN A 72 -11.99 9.76 -21.91
C ASN A 72 -12.28 9.37 -20.44
N LEU A 73 -11.26 9.36 -19.57
CA LEU A 73 -11.43 9.11 -18.14
C LEU A 73 -11.73 10.39 -17.33
N ASP A 74 -11.60 11.57 -17.94
CA ASP A 74 -11.89 12.87 -17.32
C ASP A 74 -11.15 13.13 -16.00
N GLU A 75 -9.99 12.50 -15.80
CA GLU A 75 -9.11 12.79 -14.67
C GLU A 75 -7.73 13.26 -15.14
N TYR A 76 -7.23 14.33 -14.52
CA TYR A 76 -5.91 14.91 -14.78
C TYR A 76 -4.79 13.86 -14.93
N ARG A 77 -4.73 12.89 -14.01
CA ARG A 77 -3.65 11.88 -13.99
C ARG A 77 -3.56 11.08 -15.29
N PHE A 78 -4.69 10.86 -15.96
CA PHE A 78 -4.73 10.10 -17.21
C PHE A 78 -4.38 10.97 -18.42
N TYR A 79 -4.77 12.25 -18.44
CA TYR A 79 -4.24 13.19 -19.43
C TYR A 79 -2.72 13.31 -19.33
N TYR A 80 -2.17 13.39 -18.11
CA TYR A 80 -0.72 13.37 -17.89
C TYR A 80 -0.10 12.09 -18.45
N ARG A 81 -0.71 10.94 -18.17
CA ARG A 81 -0.26 9.63 -18.67
C ARG A 81 -0.22 9.58 -20.20
N ALA A 82 -1.26 10.08 -20.88
CA ALA A 82 -1.27 10.21 -22.33
C ALA A 82 -0.19 11.17 -22.84
N ALA A 83 -0.01 12.32 -22.19
CA ALA A 83 1.01 13.30 -22.57
C ALA A 83 2.45 12.76 -22.43
N GLN A 84 2.69 11.82 -21.51
CA GLN A 84 3.98 11.13 -21.38
C GLN A 84 4.16 10.02 -22.44
N TRP A 85 3.10 9.28 -22.76
CA TRP A 85 3.18 8.14 -23.68
C TRP A 85 3.31 8.54 -25.15
N MET A 86 2.56 9.56 -25.57
CA MET A 86 2.41 9.91 -26.99
C MET A 86 3.72 10.27 -27.71
N PRO A 87 4.66 11.08 -27.16
CA PRO A 87 5.80 11.63 -27.91
C PRO A 87 6.68 10.61 -28.64
N ALA A 88 6.87 9.40 -28.10
CA ALA A 88 7.72 8.37 -28.69
C ALA A 88 7.20 7.88 -30.06
N SER A 89 5.88 7.86 -30.25
CA SER A 89 5.22 7.44 -31.50
C SER A 89 5.08 8.56 -32.55
N ARG A 90 5.59 9.77 -32.27
CA ARG A 90 5.47 10.93 -33.18
C ARG A 90 6.06 10.67 -34.58
N PRO A 91 7.26 10.09 -34.75
CA PRO A 91 7.80 9.83 -36.10
C PRO A 91 6.87 8.95 -36.95
N GLN A 92 6.24 7.95 -36.34
CA GLN A 92 5.28 7.04 -36.97
C GLN A 92 3.99 7.80 -37.31
N ALA A 93 3.50 8.66 -36.40
CA ALA A 93 2.34 9.52 -36.64
C ALA A 93 2.56 10.48 -37.82
N GLU A 94 3.74 11.11 -37.90
CA GLU A 94 4.14 12.00 -39.01
C GLU A 94 4.19 11.25 -40.34
N SER A 95 4.83 10.08 -40.35
CA SER A 95 4.91 9.22 -41.53
C SER A 95 3.54 8.73 -42.00
N ALA A 96 2.63 8.45 -41.08
CA ALA A 96 1.25 8.05 -41.36
C ALA A 96 0.32 9.22 -41.66
N ARG A 97 0.79 10.48 -41.49
CA ARG A 97 -0.03 11.70 -41.53
C ARG A 97 -1.25 11.62 -40.60
N SER A 98 -1.06 11.10 -39.39
CA SER A 98 -2.15 10.81 -38.46
C SER A 98 -2.65 12.07 -37.75
N GLY A 99 -3.71 12.71 -38.27
CA GLY A 99 -4.34 13.86 -37.60
C GLY A 99 -4.90 13.53 -36.21
N VAL A 100 -5.40 12.30 -36.04
CA VAL A 100 -5.92 11.80 -34.75
C VAL A 100 -4.86 11.75 -33.65
N TRP A 101 -3.61 11.44 -33.99
CA TRP A 101 -2.51 11.46 -33.02
C TRP A 101 -2.28 12.87 -32.48
N TYR A 102 -2.17 13.86 -33.37
CA TYR A 102 -1.96 15.26 -32.99
C TYR A 102 -3.12 15.80 -32.17
N TYR A 103 -4.35 15.51 -32.57
CA TYR A 103 -5.53 15.89 -31.81
C TYR A 103 -5.51 15.30 -30.38
N ARG A 104 -5.34 13.97 -30.24
CA ARG A 104 -5.33 13.33 -28.92
C ARG A 104 -4.19 13.83 -28.02
N TYR A 105 -3.01 14.08 -28.61
CA TYR A 105 -1.88 14.64 -27.87
C TYR A 105 -2.14 16.10 -27.45
N ALA A 106 -2.69 16.93 -28.36
CA ALA A 106 -3.05 18.31 -28.04
C ALA A 106 -4.08 18.38 -26.90
N CYS A 107 -5.12 17.54 -26.91
CA CYS A 107 -6.07 17.46 -25.80
C CYS A 107 -5.36 17.11 -24.48
N ALA A 108 -4.50 16.08 -24.49
CA ALA A 108 -3.76 15.67 -23.29
C ALA A 108 -2.87 16.81 -22.75
N LEU A 109 -2.20 17.56 -23.63
CA LEU A 109 -1.40 18.73 -23.27
C LEU A 109 -2.26 19.86 -22.71
N MET A 110 -3.41 20.14 -23.32
CA MET A 110 -4.34 21.18 -22.87
C MET A 110 -4.85 20.90 -21.45
N TYR A 111 -5.30 19.67 -21.19
CA TYR A 111 -5.77 19.23 -19.87
C TYR A 111 -4.65 19.12 -18.81
N CYS A 112 -3.37 19.13 -19.25
CA CYS A 112 -2.21 19.27 -18.36
C CYS A 112 -1.76 20.73 -18.15
N GLY A 113 -2.44 21.71 -18.77
CA GLY A 113 -2.10 23.13 -18.67
C GLY A 113 -0.92 23.57 -19.54
N ARG A 114 -0.48 22.73 -20.47
CA ARG A 114 0.62 23.00 -21.42
C ARG A 114 0.06 23.66 -22.70
N LEU A 115 -0.61 24.80 -22.53
CA LEU A 115 -1.49 25.39 -23.56
C LEU A 115 -0.75 25.84 -24.83
N GLU A 116 0.45 26.39 -24.72
CA GLU A 116 1.26 26.77 -25.88
C GLU A 116 1.66 25.54 -26.71
N GLU A 117 2.10 24.47 -26.05
CA GLU A 117 2.46 23.21 -26.71
C GLU A 117 1.24 22.52 -27.32
N ALA A 118 0.09 22.57 -26.64
CA ALA A 118 -1.18 22.08 -27.15
C ALA A 118 -1.55 22.81 -28.45
N ARG A 119 -1.44 24.16 -28.47
CA ARG A 119 -1.74 24.97 -29.67
C ARG A 119 -0.82 24.60 -30.83
N GLU A 120 0.49 24.57 -30.59
CA GLU A 120 1.46 24.23 -31.63
C GLU A 120 1.22 22.82 -32.19
N THR A 121 0.88 21.87 -31.32
CA THR A 121 0.54 20.49 -31.70
C THR A 121 -0.75 20.43 -32.52
N ALA A 122 -1.82 21.10 -32.07
CA ALA A 122 -3.10 21.12 -32.77
C ALA A 122 -2.98 21.76 -34.17
N GLU A 123 -2.27 22.88 -34.27
CA GLU A 123 -2.03 23.57 -35.54
C GLU A 123 -1.18 22.75 -36.51
N ALA A 124 -0.15 22.06 -36.00
CA ALA A 124 0.62 21.11 -36.80
C ALA A 124 -0.25 19.95 -37.29
N GLY A 125 -1.15 19.45 -36.44
CA GLY A 125 -2.09 18.38 -36.76
C GLY A 125 -3.02 18.72 -37.92
N VAL A 126 -3.69 19.87 -37.88
CA VAL A 126 -4.59 20.30 -38.98
C VAL A 126 -3.86 20.68 -40.25
N ALA A 127 -2.60 21.11 -40.17
CA ALA A 127 -1.76 21.33 -41.34
C ALA A 127 -1.31 20.01 -42.00
N LEU A 128 -1.07 18.98 -41.18
CA LEU A 128 -0.67 17.65 -41.64
C LEU A 128 -1.85 16.85 -42.19
N ASP A 129 -2.99 16.88 -41.52
CA ASP A 129 -4.21 16.16 -41.90
C ASP A 129 -5.44 17.08 -41.80
N PRO A 130 -5.66 17.93 -42.82
CA PRO A 130 -6.75 18.92 -42.80
C PRO A 130 -8.14 18.31 -42.95
N GLU A 131 -8.25 17.00 -43.22
CA GLU A 131 -9.51 16.27 -43.38
C GLU A 131 -9.97 15.61 -42.07
N TYR A 132 -9.11 15.55 -41.04
CA TYR A 132 -9.51 15.09 -39.71
C TYR A 132 -10.25 16.21 -38.95
N PRO A 133 -11.58 16.10 -38.73
CA PRO A 133 -12.38 17.23 -38.27
C PRO A 133 -12.02 17.67 -36.86
N TRP A 134 -11.79 16.73 -35.93
CA TRP A 134 -11.62 17.04 -34.51
C TRP A 134 -10.35 17.86 -34.20
N GLY A 135 -9.34 17.80 -35.07
CA GLY A 135 -8.18 18.71 -34.98
C GLY A 135 -8.58 20.18 -35.11
N TRP A 136 -9.57 20.50 -35.94
CA TRP A 136 -10.09 21.86 -36.09
C TRP A 136 -10.90 22.32 -34.87
N LEU A 137 -11.54 21.41 -34.14
CA LEU A 137 -12.22 21.72 -32.89
C LEU A 137 -11.20 22.22 -31.85
N GLU A 138 -10.12 21.48 -31.68
CA GLU A 138 -9.01 21.81 -30.76
C GLU A 138 -8.32 23.13 -31.13
N VAL A 139 -8.02 23.33 -32.42
CA VAL A 139 -7.47 24.61 -32.92
C VAL A 139 -8.42 25.78 -32.65
N GLY A 140 -9.73 25.59 -32.82
CA GLY A 140 -10.73 26.61 -32.53
C GLY A 140 -10.69 27.07 -31.07
N LYS A 141 -10.71 26.12 -30.14
CA LYS A 141 -10.63 26.35 -28.68
C LYS A 141 -9.35 27.09 -28.29
N LEU A 142 -8.20 26.59 -28.72
CA LEU A 142 -6.89 27.15 -28.37
C LEU A 142 -6.67 28.53 -29.00
N ARG A 143 -7.06 28.75 -30.26
CA ARG A 143 -6.97 30.08 -30.88
C ARG A 143 -7.83 31.12 -30.17
N ALA A 144 -9.05 30.75 -29.78
CA ALA A 144 -9.92 31.65 -29.03
C ALA A 144 -9.30 32.02 -27.68
N HIS A 145 -8.75 31.04 -26.95
CA HIS A 145 -7.99 31.28 -25.71
C HIS A 145 -6.84 32.28 -25.92
N PHE A 146 -6.04 32.09 -26.96
CA PHE A 146 -4.92 32.97 -27.33
C PHE A 146 -5.35 34.24 -28.09
N GLN A 147 -6.63 34.64 -28.00
CA GLN A 147 -7.19 35.89 -28.54
C GLN A 147 -7.18 36.00 -30.08
N ASP A 148 -7.05 34.89 -30.80
CA ASP A 148 -7.26 34.82 -32.25
C ASP A 148 -8.70 34.37 -32.56
N GLN A 149 -9.66 35.25 -32.30
CA GLN A 149 -11.08 34.96 -32.50
C GLN A 149 -11.42 34.69 -33.97
N ALA A 150 -10.78 35.40 -34.90
CA ALA A 150 -11.01 35.23 -36.34
C ALA A 150 -10.51 33.87 -36.83
N GLY A 151 -9.30 33.46 -36.43
CA GLY A 151 -8.75 32.14 -36.76
C GLY A 151 -9.50 31.00 -36.06
N ALA A 152 -10.06 31.23 -34.87
CA ALA A 152 -10.91 30.28 -34.18
C ALA A 152 -12.23 30.00 -34.93
N LEU A 153 -12.94 31.06 -35.36
CA LEU A 153 -14.17 30.92 -36.15
C LEU A 153 -13.92 30.32 -37.54
N ASP A 154 -12.74 30.54 -38.13
CA ASP A 154 -12.36 29.89 -39.38
C ASP A 154 -12.13 28.38 -39.20
N ALA A 155 -11.48 27.98 -38.09
CA ALA A 155 -11.34 26.57 -37.72
C ALA A 155 -12.71 25.90 -37.52
N VAL A 156 -13.64 26.56 -36.82
CA VAL A 156 -15.02 26.06 -36.67
C VAL A 156 -15.73 25.92 -38.01
N ARG A 157 -15.59 26.91 -38.91
CA ARG A 157 -16.18 26.85 -40.26
C ARG A 157 -15.63 25.67 -41.05
N ARG A 158 -14.33 25.39 -40.93
CA ARG A 158 -13.68 24.25 -41.58
C ARG A 158 -14.16 22.92 -41.00
N GLY A 159 -14.28 22.81 -39.68
CA GLY A 159 -14.86 21.64 -39.01
C GLY A 159 -16.30 21.36 -39.45
N LEU A 160 -17.17 22.37 -39.46
CA LEU A 160 -18.56 22.25 -39.94
C LEU A 160 -18.67 21.92 -41.43
N ALA A 161 -17.67 22.25 -42.24
CA ALA A 161 -17.65 21.83 -43.65
C ALA A 161 -17.35 20.33 -43.79
N LEU A 162 -16.60 19.74 -42.86
CA LEU A 162 -16.30 18.31 -42.81
C LEU A 162 -17.43 17.51 -42.14
N VAL A 163 -18.02 18.04 -41.06
CA VAL A 163 -19.13 17.42 -40.32
C VAL A 163 -20.29 18.44 -40.18
N PRO A 164 -21.17 18.54 -41.20
CA PRO A 164 -22.25 19.51 -41.19
C PRO A 164 -23.25 19.30 -40.06
N GLY A 165 -23.48 20.35 -39.26
CA GLY A 165 -24.48 20.35 -38.18
C GLY A 165 -24.03 19.66 -36.90
N ASP A 166 -22.74 19.33 -36.78
CA ASP A 166 -22.17 18.74 -35.57
C ASP A 166 -22.37 19.63 -34.33
N TYR A 167 -22.80 19.01 -33.23
CA TYR A 167 -23.16 19.70 -31.99
C TYR A 167 -21.97 20.47 -31.41
N GLU A 168 -20.82 19.80 -31.24
CA GLU A 168 -19.61 20.38 -30.63
C GLU A 168 -19.14 21.62 -31.38
N PHE A 169 -19.10 21.57 -32.72
CA PHE A 169 -18.72 22.73 -33.50
C PHE A 169 -19.73 23.88 -33.43
N THR A 170 -21.04 23.59 -33.40
CA THR A 170 -22.05 24.64 -33.28
C THR A 170 -22.05 25.30 -31.91
N THR A 171 -21.80 24.52 -30.85
CA THR A 171 -21.59 24.99 -29.48
C THR A 171 -20.35 25.86 -29.40
N LEU A 172 -19.20 25.35 -29.86
CA LEU A 172 -17.94 26.10 -29.86
C LEU A 172 -18.04 27.42 -30.61
N ARG A 173 -18.75 27.45 -31.77
CA ARG A 173 -19.00 28.72 -32.49
C ARG A 173 -19.67 29.75 -31.59
N ARG A 174 -20.76 29.37 -30.93
CA ARG A 174 -21.55 30.24 -30.05
C ARG A 174 -20.68 30.75 -28.91
N GLU A 175 -19.90 29.88 -28.29
CA GLU A 175 -19.06 30.23 -27.13
C GLU A 175 -17.91 31.18 -27.50
N ILE A 176 -17.29 30.99 -28.67
CA ILE A 176 -16.29 31.92 -29.21
C ILE A 176 -16.92 33.29 -29.47
N GLU A 177 -18.16 33.33 -29.99
CA GLU A 177 -18.89 34.59 -30.22
C GLU A 177 -19.29 35.28 -28.90
N GLU A 178 -19.59 34.50 -27.86
CA GLU A 178 -19.88 34.98 -26.50
C GLU A 178 -18.62 35.40 -25.72
N GLY A 179 -17.43 35.04 -26.20
CA GLY A 179 -16.16 35.34 -25.53
C GLY A 179 -15.92 34.49 -24.28
N ARG A 180 -16.42 33.25 -24.28
CA ARG A 180 -16.19 32.28 -23.19
C ARG A 180 -14.71 31.97 -23.03
N THR A 181 -14.33 31.60 -21.82
CA THR A 181 -12.98 31.11 -21.49
C THR A 181 -12.79 29.69 -22.02
N LEU A 182 -11.53 29.24 -22.12
CA LEU A 182 -11.21 27.88 -22.57
C LEU A 182 -11.85 26.81 -21.67
N GLU A 183 -11.88 27.03 -20.36
CA GLU A 183 -12.48 26.07 -19.43
C GLU A 183 -14.00 26.03 -19.52
N GLU A 184 -14.64 27.16 -19.84
CA GLU A 184 -16.08 27.17 -20.16
C GLU A 184 -16.36 26.37 -21.44
N MET A 185 -15.52 26.52 -22.48
CA MET A 185 -15.64 25.75 -23.73
C MET A 185 -15.41 24.23 -23.54
N GLU A 186 -14.66 23.83 -22.50
CA GLU A 186 -14.47 22.42 -22.13
C GLU A 186 -15.52 21.93 -21.12
N PHE A 187 -16.33 22.83 -20.55
CA PHE A 187 -17.36 22.50 -19.57
C PHE A 187 -18.63 21.96 -20.22
N HIS A 188 -18.46 20.97 -21.10
CA HIS A 188 -19.51 20.37 -21.92
C HIS A 188 -19.47 18.85 -21.92
N TRP A 189 -20.61 18.21 -22.20
CA TRP A 189 -20.68 16.79 -22.53
C TRP A 189 -20.88 16.60 -24.04
N ILE A 190 -20.27 15.54 -24.59
CA ILE A 190 -20.41 15.21 -26.03
C ILE A 190 -21.86 14.87 -26.37
N ASP A 191 -22.58 14.23 -25.44
CA ASP A 191 -24.00 13.92 -25.61
C ASP A 191 -24.86 15.19 -25.40
N PRO A 192 -25.63 15.64 -26.41
CA PRO A 192 -26.37 16.90 -26.32
C PRO A 192 -27.42 16.95 -25.21
N ASP A 193 -28.06 15.82 -24.88
CA ASP A 193 -29.08 15.77 -23.84
C ASP A 193 -28.44 15.84 -22.44
N CYS A 194 -27.31 15.16 -22.23
CA CYS A 194 -26.50 15.31 -21.04
C CYS A 194 -25.96 16.73 -20.89
N ASP A 195 -25.45 17.32 -21.98
CA ASP A 195 -24.93 18.68 -21.96
C ASP A 195 -26.03 19.70 -21.65
N SER A 196 -27.20 19.58 -22.26
CA SER A 196 -28.34 20.46 -21.97
C SER A 196 -28.74 20.41 -20.49
N ARG A 197 -28.68 19.23 -19.84
CA ARG A 197 -28.93 19.10 -18.39
C ARG A 197 -27.82 19.76 -17.56
N LEU A 198 -26.56 19.64 -17.98
CA LEU A 198 -25.42 20.29 -17.34
C LEU A 198 -25.58 21.83 -17.39
N GLN A 199 -25.87 22.37 -18.57
CA GLN A 199 -25.98 23.82 -18.79
C GLN A 199 -27.21 24.44 -18.13
N SER A 200 -28.30 23.69 -17.97
CA SER A 200 -29.53 24.13 -17.28
C SER A 200 -29.45 24.03 -15.74
N GLY A 201 -28.41 23.39 -15.21
CA GLY A 201 -28.27 23.12 -13.78
C GLY A 201 -29.19 22.00 -13.26
N GLU A 202 -29.71 21.16 -14.16
CA GLU A 202 -30.52 19.98 -13.83
C GLU A 202 -29.66 18.77 -13.44
N THR A 203 -28.36 18.81 -13.73
CA THR A 203 -27.37 17.81 -13.33
C THR A 203 -27.13 17.81 -11.82
N ASP A 204 -26.90 16.63 -11.24
CA ASP A 204 -26.63 16.48 -9.82
C ASP A 204 -25.36 17.22 -9.37
N ALA A 205 -25.36 17.75 -8.15
CA ALA A 205 -24.26 18.56 -7.64
C ALA A 205 -22.91 17.82 -7.62
N ALA A 206 -22.91 16.49 -7.38
CA ALA A 206 -21.70 15.68 -7.42
C ALA A 206 -21.14 15.59 -8.85
N GLU A 207 -21.98 15.32 -9.85
CA GLU A 207 -21.57 15.27 -11.25
C GLU A 207 -21.03 16.62 -11.76
N ILE A 208 -21.64 17.74 -11.35
CA ILE A 208 -21.11 19.07 -11.70
C ILE A 208 -19.76 19.33 -10.99
N SER A 209 -19.56 18.81 -9.76
CA SER A 209 -18.28 18.88 -9.07
C SER A 209 -17.20 18.09 -9.82
N ASP A 210 -17.50 16.87 -10.25
CA ASP A 210 -16.59 16.01 -11.01
C ASP A 210 -16.19 16.66 -12.35
N LYS A 211 -17.17 17.23 -13.08
CA LYS A 211 -16.89 17.97 -14.32
C LYS A 211 -16.01 19.21 -14.07
N ARG A 212 -16.18 19.90 -12.94
CA ARG A 212 -15.29 21.02 -12.57
C ARG A 212 -13.86 20.57 -12.31
N LEU A 213 -13.70 19.41 -11.69
CA LEU A 213 -12.40 18.82 -11.45
C LEU A 213 -11.73 18.37 -12.76
N SER A 214 -12.49 17.82 -13.72
CA SER A 214 -11.91 17.37 -15.00
C SER A 214 -11.27 18.49 -15.81
N VAL A 215 -11.87 19.69 -15.82
CA VAL A 215 -11.33 20.88 -16.49
C VAL A 215 -10.36 21.69 -15.61
N SER A 216 -10.16 21.28 -14.35
CA SER A 216 -9.38 22.08 -13.39
C SER A 216 -7.91 22.25 -13.77
N GLY A 217 -7.37 21.31 -14.54
CA GLY A 217 -5.97 21.27 -14.92
C GLY A 217 -5.58 22.13 -16.13
N ILE A 218 -6.52 22.87 -16.74
CA ILE A 218 -6.31 23.55 -18.03
C ILE A 218 -5.67 24.93 -17.86
N CYS A 219 -6.34 25.88 -17.20
CA CYS A 219 -5.85 27.25 -17.06
C CYS A 219 -5.30 27.50 -15.65
N CYS A 220 -4.05 27.95 -15.58
CA CYS A 220 -3.40 28.30 -14.33
C CYS A 220 -3.60 29.77 -13.97
N ASP A 221 -4.20 30.03 -12.80
CA ASP A 221 -4.16 31.35 -12.15
C ASP A 221 -2.77 31.54 -11.52
N ARG A 222 -1.85 32.11 -12.31
CA ARG A 222 -0.47 32.35 -11.88
C ARG A 222 -0.38 33.26 -10.65
N SER A 223 -1.31 34.19 -10.48
CA SER A 223 -1.32 35.10 -9.34
C SER A 223 -1.71 34.36 -8.06
N ASN A 224 -2.79 33.58 -8.10
CA ASN A 224 -3.19 32.80 -6.94
C ASN A 224 -2.16 31.71 -6.64
N LEU A 225 -1.64 30.99 -7.63
CA LEU A 225 -0.58 29.99 -7.43
C LEU A 225 0.64 30.58 -6.70
N ALA A 226 1.08 31.78 -7.09
CA ALA A 226 2.18 32.46 -6.39
C ALA A 226 1.85 32.74 -4.92
N ALA A 227 0.63 33.21 -4.64
CA ALA A 227 0.15 33.45 -3.28
C ALA A 227 0.05 32.16 -2.45
N LEU A 228 -0.40 31.04 -3.05
CA LEU A 228 -0.44 29.72 -2.40
C LEU A 228 0.96 29.23 -2.04
N LYS A 229 1.91 29.35 -2.97
CA LYS A 229 3.32 28.98 -2.78
C LYS A 229 3.95 29.81 -1.65
N GLU A 230 3.64 31.09 -1.56
CA GLU A 230 4.09 31.95 -0.47
C GLU A 230 3.47 31.52 0.88
N ALA A 231 2.18 31.24 0.91
CA ALA A 231 1.46 30.81 2.12
C ALA A 231 1.96 29.47 2.68
N LEU A 232 2.42 28.56 1.81
CA LEU A 232 3.00 27.26 2.20
C LEU A 232 4.41 27.37 2.79
N HIS A 233 5.08 28.52 2.68
CA HIS A 233 6.46 28.72 3.13
C HIS A 233 7.43 27.66 2.56
N LEU A 234 7.32 27.40 1.26
CA LEU A 234 8.01 26.32 0.56
C LEU A 234 9.54 26.37 0.73
N THR A 235 10.13 25.21 1.03
CA THR A 235 11.58 24.95 0.92
C THR A 235 11.94 24.20 -0.35
N GLY A 236 10.96 23.60 -1.01
CA GLY A 236 11.10 22.88 -2.28
C GLY A 236 9.74 22.69 -2.95
N TRP A 237 9.75 22.65 -4.28
CA TRP A 237 8.55 22.51 -5.10
C TRP A 237 8.90 21.73 -6.37
N GLU A 238 8.15 20.67 -6.63
CA GLU A 238 8.15 19.93 -7.88
C GLU A 238 6.76 20.02 -8.49
N ALA A 239 6.68 20.57 -9.69
CA ALA A 239 5.43 20.75 -10.41
C ALA A 239 5.15 19.53 -11.30
N ASP A 240 3.89 19.12 -11.34
CA ASP A 240 3.31 18.36 -12.46
C ASP A 240 4.03 17.04 -12.80
N ALA A 241 4.51 16.30 -11.79
CA ALA A 241 5.24 15.04 -11.98
C ALA A 241 4.73 13.84 -11.14
N PRO A 242 3.57 13.23 -11.49
CA PRO A 242 2.45 13.87 -12.19
C PRO A 242 1.79 14.94 -11.33
N TYR A 243 2.00 14.91 -10.02
CA TYR A 243 1.33 15.79 -9.07
C TYR A 243 2.28 16.86 -8.55
N CYS A 244 1.74 17.98 -8.08
CA CYS A 244 2.53 18.96 -7.36
C CYS A 244 2.98 18.39 -6.01
N THR A 245 4.29 18.36 -5.77
CA THR A 245 4.86 18.02 -4.46
C THR A 245 5.63 19.19 -3.89
N CYS A 246 5.61 19.32 -2.57
CA CYS A 246 6.26 20.39 -1.86
C CYS A 246 6.98 19.89 -0.62
N THR A 247 7.95 20.66 -0.17
CA THR A 247 8.47 20.56 1.20
C THR A 247 8.23 21.87 1.93
N ILE A 248 7.78 21.78 3.18
CA ILE A 248 7.47 22.92 4.04
C ILE A 248 8.17 22.75 5.40
N PRO A 249 8.51 23.84 6.11
CA PRO A 249 9.01 23.78 7.46
C PRO A 249 7.89 23.35 8.43
N TYR A 250 8.21 22.43 9.33
CA TYR A 250 7.26 21.96 10.35
C TYR A 250 8.01 21.55 11.62
N GLN A 251 7.75 22.24 12.74
CA GLN A 251 8.29 21.92 14.08
C GLN A 251 9.82 21.63 14.12
N GLY A 252 10.63 22.41 13.40
CA GLY A 252 12.09 22.24 13.37
C GLY A 252 12.62 21.17 12.40
N ARG A 253 11.73 20.51 11.64
CA ARG A 253 12.05 19.60 10.53
C ARG A 253 11.36 20.05 9.23
N THR A 254 11.50 19.28 8.17
CA THR A 254 10.77 19.44 6.91
C THR A 254 9.67 18.40 6.81
N LEU A 255 8.50 18.81 6.32
CA LEU A 255 7.36 17.95 6.03
C LEU A 255 7.10 17.94 4.52
N THR A 256 6.87 16.76 3.96
CA THR A 256 6.50 16.62 2.55
C THR A 256 5.00 16.79 2.38
N GLY A 257 4.58 17.58 1.38
CA GLY A 257 3.20 17.73 0.97
C GLY A 257 3.02 17.26 -0.47
N ARG A 258 1.88 16.63 -0.76
CA ARG A 258 1.48 16.29 -2.15
C ARG A 258 0.07 16.80 -2.41
N PHE A 259 -0.08 17.62 -3.45
CA PHE A 259 -1.39 17.97 -3.98
C PHE A 259 -1.64 17.06 -5.17
N PHE A 260 -2.69 16.24 -5.15
CA PHE A 260 -3.05 15.32 -6.25
C PHE A 260 -3.63 16.05 -7.46
N LEU A 261 -2.95 17.12 -7.87
CA LEU A 261 -3.35 18.17 -8.80
C LEU A 261 -2.07 18.70 -9.48
N ASN A 262 -2.18 19.18 -10.73
CA ASN A 262 -1.13 20.00 -11.35
C ASN A 262 -1.18 21.46 -10.85
N GLU A 263 -0.24 22.29 -11.30
CA GLU A 263 -0.18 23.70 -10.93
C GLU A 263 -1.45 24.47 -11.29
N ALA A 264 -2.04 24.18 -12.45
CA ALA A 264 -3.29 24.81 -12.88
C ALA A 264 -4.43 24.49 -11.91
N ALA A 265 -4.63 23.23 -11.55
CA ALA A 265 -5.67 22.87 -10.60
C ALA A 265 -5.36 23.33 -9.18
N CYS A 266 -4.09 23.26 -8.73
CA CYS A 266 -3.64 23.82 -7.46
C CYS A 266 -3.96 25.31 -7.36
N SER A 267 -3.78 26.06 -8.45
CA SER A 267 -4.05 27.50 -8.51
C SER A 267 -5.52 27.88 -8.25
N LYS A 268 -6.44 26.91 -8.23
CA LYS A 268 -7.87 27.11 -7.95
C LYS A 268 -8.24 26.88 -6.50
N LEU A 269 -7.30 26.42 -5.67
CA LEU A 269 -7.52 26.27 -4.24
C LEU A 269 -7.74 27.65 -3.61
N PRO A 270 -8.72 27.81 -2.70
CA PRO A 270 -8.91 29.06 -1.98
C PRO A 270 -7.67 29.39 -1.14
N LEU A 271 -7.08 30.57 -1.35
CA LEU A 271 -5.90 31.01 -0.59
C LEU A 271 -6.11 30.95 0.93
N VAL A 272 -7.29 31.37 1.40
CA VAL A 272 -7.65 31.31 2.82
C VAL A 272 -7.61 29.88 3.35
N TRP A 273 -8.06 28.90 2.55
CA TRP A 273 -8.04 27.50 2.95
C TRP A 273 -6.61 26.95 3.08
N VAL A 274 -5.71 27.31 2.16
CA VAL A 274 -4.30 26.90 2.24
C VAL A 274 -3.59 27.55 3.42
N GLN A 275 -3.89 28.82 3.71
CA GLN A 275 -3.40 29.50 4.92
C GLN A 275 -3.90 28.81 6.19
N GLU A 276 -5.17 28.42 6.24
CA GLU A 276 -5.74 27.67 7.36
C GLU A 276 -5.11 26.28 7.52
N LEU A 277 -4.87 25.55 6.41
CA LEU A 277 -4.17 24.27 6.43
C LEU A 277 -2.81 24.43 7.13
N VAL A 278 -1.97 25.34 6.66
CA VAL A 278 -0.62 25.57 7.22
C VAL A 278 -0.70 25.93 8.71
N TRP A 279 -1.61 26.81 9.08
CA TRP A 279 -1.82 27.22 10.47
C TRP A 279 -2.29 26.06 11.36
N ARG A 280 -3.17 25.20 10.85
CA ARG A 280 -3.80 24.10 11.60
C ARG A 280 -3.00 22.81 11.58
N LEU A 281 -1.99 22.65 10.72
CA LEU A 281 -1.17 21.42 10.66
C LEU A 281 -0.75 20.88 12.05
N PRO A 282 -0.29 21.70 13.02
CA PRO A 282 0.01 21.20 14.37
C PRO A 282 -1.20 20.69 15.17
N GLU A 283 -2.38 21.28 14.96
CA GLU A 283 -3.63 20.85 15.57
C GLU A 283 -4.16 19.57 14.91
N LEU A 284 -4.08 19.48 13.59
CA LEU A 284 -4.46 18.30 12.81
C LEU A 284 -3.56 17.11 13.10
N ASP A 285 -2.25 17.33 13.20
CA ASP A 285 -1.28 16.33 13.64
C ASP A 285 -1.68 15.76 15.03
N ARG A 286 -1.96 16.64 16.00
CA ARG A 286 -2.40 16.23 17.34
C ARG A 286 -3.71 15.44 17.31
N ARG A 287 -4.69 15.87 16.52
CA ARG A 287 -5.98 15.18 16.38
C ARG A 287 -5.85 13.84 15.69
N GLY A 288 -5.04 13.74 14.65
CA GLY A 288 -4.75 12.48 13.96
C GLY A 288 -4.06 11.48 14.89
N ARG A 289 -3.07 11.94 15.68
CA ARG A 289 -2.47 11.13 16.76
C ARG A 289 -3.48 10.69 17.80
N THR A 290 -4.36 11.60 18.24
CA THR A 290 -5.41 11.28 19.21
C THR A 290 -6.38 10.23 18.65
N PHE A 291 -6.75 10.35 17.37
CA PHE A 291 -7.58 9.37 16.68
C PHE A 291 -6.89 8.00 16.59
N LEU A 292 -5.63 7.95 16.14
CA LEU A 292 -4.86 6.69 16.07
C LEU A 292 -4.70 6.03 17.45
N ALA A 293 -4.48 6.84 18.49
CA ALA A 293 -4.44 6.38 19.86
C ALA A 293 -5.79 5.83 20.32
N ALA A 294 -6.91 6.43 19.91
CA ALA A 294 -8.26 6.02 20.33
C ALA A 294 -8.85 4.85 19.53
N GLN A 295 -8.49 4.67 18.25
CA GLN A 295 -9.15 3.70 17.35
C GLN A 295 -8.37 2.43 17.13
N ALA A 296 -7.05 2.51 17.22
CA ALA A 296 -6.22 1.32 17.15
C ALA A 296 -5.47 1.08 18.44
N GLY A 297 -5.74 1.83 19.52
CA GLY A 297 -4.90 1.79 20.73
C GLY A 297 -3.42 1.84 20.38
N LEU A 298 -3.01 2.59 19.35
CA LEU A 298 -1.65 2.66 18.81
C LEU A 298 -0.83 3.66 19.61
N SER A 299 0.38 3.30 20.05
CA SER A 299 1.26 4.26 20.72
C SER A 299 1.65 5.25 19.65
N THR A 300 1.43 6.53 19.94
CA THR A 300 1.93 7.59 19.10
C THR A 300 3.41 7.86 19.35
N ASP A 301 4.03 7.16 20.31
CA ASP A 301 5.46 7.22 20.57
C ASP A 301 6.21 6.59 19.39
N GLY A 302 7.17 7.33 18.85
CA GLY A 302 7.89 6.94 17.64
C GLY A 302 7.11 7.11 16.33
N LEU A 303 5.80 7.41 16.34
CA LEU A 303 5.08 7.77 15.11
C LEU A 303 5.50 9.16 14.66
N GLU A 304 6.12 9.24 13.49
CA GLU A 304 6.48 10.51 12.89
C GLU A 304 5.49 10.92 11.82
N PHE A 305 4.94 12.12 11.94
CA PHE A 305 4.17 12.74 10.86
C PHE A 305 5.11 13.06 9.69
N GLN A 306 5.06 12.22 8.66
CA GLN A 306 6.03 12.15 7.54
C GLN A 306 5.61 13.04 6.38
N TRP A 307 4.33 12.96 6.00
CA TRP A 307 3.80 13.72 4.88
C TRP A 307 2.29 13.96 5.00
N PHE A 308 1.81 14.99 4.31
CA PHE A 308 0.38 15.19 4.07
C PHE A 308 0.06 15.15 2.57
N ALA A 309 -1.18 14.81 2.24
CA ALA A 309 -1.67 14.88 0.88
C ALA A 309 -3.04 15.55 0.80
N VAL A 310 -3.24 16.38 -0.22
CA VAL A 310 -4.51 17.03 -0.53
C VAL A 310 -5.07 16.38 -1.80
N GLN A 311 -6.24 15.76 -1.67
CA GLN A 311 -6.98 15.17 -2.79
C GLN A 311 -7.68 16.26 -3.62
N PRO A 312 -8.15 15.97 -4.85
CA PRO A 312 -8.86 16.94 -5.70
C PRO A 312 -10.10 17.56 -5.03
N ASP A 313 -10.82 16.78 -4.23
CA ASP A 313 -11.98 17.20 -3.42
C ASP A 313 -11.58 17.96 -2.14
N ARG A 314 -10.28 18.20 -1.92
CA ARG A 314 -9.65 18.78 -0.72
C ARG A 314 -9.68 17.91 0.53
N VAL A 315 -10.00 16.62 0.41
CA VAL A 315 -9.79 15.67 1.51
C VAL A 315 -8.31 15.64 1.83
N LEU A 316 -7.99 15.89 3.10
CA LEU A 316 -6.63 15.92 3.60
C LEU A 316 -6.28 14.56 4.20
N ARG A 317 -5.11 14.04 3.84
CA ARG A 317 -4.55 12.81 4.38
C ARG A 317 -3.29 13.16 5.15
N LEU A 318 -3.19 12.72 6.39
CA LEU A 318 -1.96 12.79 7.17
C LEU A 318 -1.37 11.39 7.30
N CYS A 319 -0.09 11.24 6.98
CA CYS A 319 0.61 9.98 7.10
C CYS A 319 1.59 10.00 8.26
N TYR A 320 1.49 8.96 9.08
CA TYR A 320 2.35 8.69 10.21
C TYR A 320 3.13 7.42 9.92
N GLN A 321 4.44 7.46 10.13
CA GLN A 321 5.29 6.30 9.92
C GLN A 321 5.97 5.90 11.23
N ARG A 322 6.06 4.59 11.46
CA ARG A 322 6.91 3.98 12.49
C ARG A 322 7.59 2.77 11.86
N GLU A 323 8.90 2.84 11.71
CA GLU A 323 9.71 1.79 11.04
C GLU A 323 9.14 1.43 9.65
N SER A 324 8.70 0.18 9.45
CA SER A 324 8.08 -0.31 8.21
C SER A 324 6.56 -0.13 8.14
N SER A 325 5.90 0.33 9.22
CA SER A 325 4.45 0.51 9.29
C SER A 325 4.01 1.94 8.98
N GLN A 326 2.92 2.08 8.24
CA GLN A 326 2.32 3.33 7.82
C GLN A 326 0.86 3.43 8.28
N GLN A 327 0.52 4.56 8.90
CA GLN A 327 -0.84 4.86 9.32
C GLN A 327 -1.30 6.13 8.64
N ILE A 328 -2.50 6.14 8.06
CA ILE A 328 -3.04 7.30 7.36
C ILE A 328 -4.35 7.71 8.02
N VAL A 329 -4.50 9.01 8.30
CA VAL A 329 -5.72 9.59 8.87
C VAL A 329 -6.31 10.60 7.89
N TYR A 330 -7.61 10.48 7.65
CA TYR A 330 -8.35 11.36 6.74
C TYR A 330 -9.09 12.47 7.49
N PHE A 331 -9.05 13.66 6.91
CA PHE A 331 -9.79 14.84 7.33
C PHE A 331 -10.60 15.37 6.16
N GLU A 332 -11.81 15.84 6.44
CA GLU A 332 -12.69 16.44 5.44
C GLU A 332 -12.17 17.83 5.02
N PRO A 333 -12.70 18.41 3.92
CA PRO A 333 -12.29 19.73 3.44
C PRO A 333 -12.43 20.87 4.44
N ASP A 334 -13.23 20.73 5.49
CA ASP A 334 -13.37 21.70 6.59
C ASP A 334 -12.41 21.42 7.77
N PHE A 335 -11.47 20.49 7.58
CA PHE A 335 -10.53 19.99 8.59
C PHE A 335 -11.18 19.25 9.77
N SER A 336 -12.46 18.87 9.65
CA SER A 336 -13.06 17.90 10.56
C SER A 336 -12.44 16.51 10.33
N LEU A 337 -12.38 15.71 11.39
CA LEU A 337 -11.84 14.36 11.30
C LEU A 337 -12.91 13.50 10.62
N ARG A 338 -12.55 12.75 9.58
CA ARG A 338 -13.49 11.87 8.89
C ARG A 338 -14.02 10.80 9.85
N GLU A 339 -15.30 10.49 9.74
CA GLU A 339 -15.96 9.43 10.53
C GLU A 339 -15.25 8.08 10.34
N GLU A 340 -15.26 7.25 11.39
CA GLU A 340 -14.55 5.97 11.43
C GLU A 340 -14.85 5.07 10.22
N ALA A 341 -16.10 4.95 9.80
CA ALA A 341 -16.49 4.13 8.64
C ALA A 341 -15.87 4.61 7.31
N GLY A 342 -15.40 5.87 7.24
CA GLY A 342 -14.74 6.46 6.08
C GLY A 342 -13.22 6.56 6.22
N GLN A 343 -12.64 6.14 7.34
CA GLN A 343 -11.19 6.08 7.55
C GLN A 343 -10.61 4.84 6.83
N PRO A 344 -9.36 4.90 6.35
CA PRO A 344 -8.71 3.70 5.82
C PRO A 344 -8.51 2.67 6.95
N ALA A 345 -8.45 1.40 6.59
CA ALA A 345 -8.07 0.36 7.54
C ALA A 345 -6.67 0.68 8.10
N LEU A 346 -6.55 0.66 9.43
CA LEU A 346 -5.29 0.89 10.13
C LEU A 346 -4.42 -0.37 10.01
N GLU A 347 -3.14 -0.22 9.66
CA GLU A 347 -2.22 -1.36 9.54
C GLU A 347 -2.05 -2.06 10.91
N ARG A 348 -2.09 -3.40 10.91
CA ARG A 348 -1.93 -4.31 12.06
C ARG A 348 -0.69 -5.18 11.85
N PRO A 349 -0.21 -5.95 12.86
CA PRO A 349 0.88 -6.91 12.61
C PRO A 349 0.46 -7.88 11.51
N ASP A 350 1.24 -7.96 10.43
CA ASP A 350 0.93 -8.80 9.25
C ASP A 350 0.89 -10.30 9.56
N GLY A 351 1.46 -10.73 10.71
CA GLY A 351 1.50 -12.13 11.13
C GLY A 351 2.25 -13.05 10.15
N GLY A 352 2.19 -14.36 10.39
CA GLY A 352 2.61 -15.36 9.42
C GLY A 352 4.12 -15.65 9.36
N THR A 353 4.94 -15.01 10.20
CA THR A 353 6.38 -15.31 10.29
C THR A 353 6.71 -15.90 11.65
N PHE A 354 7.30 -17.10 11.65
CA PHE A 354 7.73 -17.80 12.85
C PHE A 354 9.24 -18.03 12.80
N LEU A 355 9.91 -17.77 13.93
CA LEU A 355 11.36 -17.84 14.05
C LEU A 355 11.77 -18.47 15.37
N ALA A 356 12.72 -19.39 15.34
CA ALA A 356 13.32 -19.99 16.53
C ALA A 356 14.79 -20.32 16.28
N PHE A 357 15.56 -20.40 17.36
CA PHE A 357 16.97 -20.73 17.32
C PHE A 357 17.23 -21.94 18.22
N VAL A 358 17.68 -23.05 17.65
CA VAL A 358 18.18 -24.19 18.43
C VAL A 358 19.65 -23.93 18.73
N LEU A 359 19.97 -23.72 20.00
CA LEU A 359 21.28 -23.31 20.47
C LEU A 359 22.18 -24.54 20.63
N LEU A 360 23.36 -24.51 20.03
CA LEU A 360 24.29 -25.65 20.00
C LEU A 360 25.57 -25.36 20.78
N GLU A 361 26.02 -26.33 21.56
CA GLU A 361 27.32 -26.30 22.25
C GLU A 361 28.48 -26.25 21.25
N GLU A 362 28.38 -26.99 20.15
CA GLU A 362 29.32 -26.94 19.02
C GLU A 362 28.56 -26.66 17.72
N PRO A 363 29.09 -25.86 16.78
CA PRO A 363 28.40 -25.44 15.56
C PRO A 363 28.37 -26.55 14.50
N VAL A 364 27.78 -27.70 14.84
CA VAL A 364 27.73 -28.89 14.01
C VAL A 364 26.31 -29.44 14.02
N TRP A 365 25.80 -29.79 12.85
CA TRP A 365 24.56 -30.54 12.69
C TRP A 365 24.73 -31.62 11.63
N ASP A 366 23.96 -32.69 11.77
CA ASP A 366 23.83 -33.77 10.81
C ASP A 366 22.53 -33.55 10.01
N VAL A 367 22.69 -32.98 8.82
CA VAL A 367 21.60 -32.68 7.88
C VAL A 367 20.87 -33.97 7.47
N ASP A 368 21.59 -35.06 7.28
CA ASP A 368 20.99 -36.30 6.81
C ASP A 368 20.19 -36.97 7.92
N GLN A 369 20.67 -36.89 9.17
CA GLN A 369 19.88 -37.24 10.36
C GLN A 369 18.63 -36.36 10.46
N PHE A 370 18.77 -35.04 10.35
CA PHE A 370 17.62 -34.12 10.42
C PHE A 370 16.54 -34.46 9.38
N ARG A 371 16.93 -34.74 8.13
CA ARG A 371 16.00 -35.14 7.07
C ARG A 371 15.34 -36.48 7.36
N GLN A 372 16.10 -37.43 7.90
CA GLN A 372 15.57 -38.73 8.27
C GLN A 372 14.52 -38.59 9.37
N ASP A 373 14.85 -37.89 10.45
CA ASP A 373 13.96 -37.68 11.59
C ASP A 373 12.69 -36.90 11.18
N LEU A 374 12.84 -35.83 10.36
CA LEU A 374 11.73 -35.04 9.84
C LEU A 374 10.74 -35.90 9.04
N ARG A 375 11.26 -36.79 8.20
CA ARG A 375 10.45 -37.72 7.41
C ARG A 375 9.81 -38.79 8.28
N ASP A 376 10.57 -39.39 9.19
CA ASP A 376 10.14 -40.55 9.95
C ASP A 376 9.11 -40.14 11.03
N GLU A 377 9.18 -38.92 11.57
CA GLU A 377 8.21 -38.39 12.55
C GLU A 377 6.99 -37.74 11.92
N TRP A 378 7.18 -36.91 10.90
CA TRP A 378 6.14 -36.01 10.39
C TRP A 378 5.71 -36.34 8.96
N GLY A 379 6.39 -37.28 8.30
CA GLY A 379 6.13 -37.60 6.90
C GLY A 379 6.54 -36.50 5.91
N ILE A 380 7.35 -35.52 6.34
CA ILE A 380 7.72 -34.35 5.53
C ILE A 380 8.99 -34.68 4.71
N PRO A 381 8.90 -34.73 3.36
CA PRO A 381 10.06 -35.01 2.52
C PRO A 381 10.90 -33.74 2.29
N CYS A 382 12.08 -33.66 2.91
CA CYS A 382 13.04 -32.59 2.64
C CYS A 382 14.11 -33.07 1.62
N LEU A 383 13.85 -32.81 0.33
CA LEU A 383 14.70 -33.27 -0.79
C LEU A 383 15.61 -32.19 -1.36
N THR A 384 15.55 -30.96 -0.86
CA THR A 384 16.34 -29.84 -1.39
C THR A 384 17.80 -29.95 -0.96
N GLU A 385 18.73 -29.61 -1.86
CA GLU A 385 20.15 -29.63 -1.56
C GLU A 385 20.51 -28.55 -0.52
N VAL A 386 21.46 -28.87 0.35
CA VAL A 386 21.98 -27.92 1.34
C VAL A 386 22.80 -26.86 0.61
N GLN A 387 22.41 -25.61 0.77
CA GLN A 387 23.18 -24.48 0.29
C GLN A 387 24.24 -24.14 1.32
N LYS A 388 25.52 -24.33 0.97
CA LYS A 388 26.65 -23.97 1.84
C LYS A 388 27.20 -22.61 1.44
N ASN A 389 27.55 -21.81 2.43
CA ASN A 389 28.23 -20.54 2.24
C ASN A 389 29.64 -20.63 2.81
N ASP A 390 30.65 -20.70 1.93
CA ASP A 390 32.05 -20.83 2.34
C ASP A 390 32.58 -19.56 3.05
N ALA A 391 31.92 -18.40 2.87
CA ALA A 391 32.39 -17.13 3.43
C ALA A 391 32.19 -17.04 4.94
N ASP A 392 31.08 -17.57 5.45
CA ASP A 392 30.72 -17.55 6.88
C ASP A 392 30.59 -18.95 7.50
N GLY A 393 30.75 -20.01 6.69
CA GLY A 393 30.63 -21.40 7.13
C GLY A 393 29.20 -21.86 7.41
N SER A 394 28.19 -21.06 7.04
CA SER A 394 26.78 -21.41 7.24
C SER A 394 26.29 -22.44 6.22
N SER A 395 25.22 -23.14 6.58
CA SER A 395 24.57 -24.09 5.68
C SER A 395 23.05 -24.04 5.85
N THR A 396 22.31 -23.96 4.75
CA THR A 396 20.86 -23.74 4.75
C THR A 396 20.12 -24.80 3.93
N LEU A 397 19.04 -25.32 4.50
CA LEU A 397 17.98 -26.04 3.79
C LEU A 397 16.80 -25.10 3.60
N VAL A 398 16.33 -24.92 2.37
CA VAL A 398 15.06 -24.22 2.08
C VAL A 398 14.15 -25.19 1.35
N PHE A 399 12.90 -25.29 1.77
CA PHE A 399 11.90 -26.16 1.12
C PHE A 399 10.49 -25.64 1.39
N GLU A 400 9.53 -26.17 0.63
CA GLU A 400 8.12 -25.82 0.75
C GLU A 400 7.32 -27.01 1.27
N VAL A 401 6.38 -26.76 2.18
CA VAL A 401 5.46 -27.78 2.73
C VAL A 401 4.06 -27.18 2.72
N GLY A 402 3.17 -27.69 1.86
CA GLY A 402 1.79 -27.20 1.79
C GLY A 402 1.65 -25.70 1.49
N GLY A 403 2.52 -25.14 0.65
CA GLY A 403 2.55 -23.70 0.33
C GLY A 403 3.30 -22.83 1.34
N LEU A 404 3.63 -23.37 2.53
CA LEU A 404 4.46 -22.73 3.54
C LEU A 404 5.93 -22.79 3.12
N MET A 405 6.66 -21.69 3.30
CA MET A 405 8.09 -21.63 3.00
C MET A 405 8.90 -21.81 4.29
N ALA A 406 9.70 -22.87 4.37
CA ALA A 406 10.54 -23.19 5.51
C ALA A 406 12.03 -23.03 5.17
N ALA A 407 12.80 -22.49 6.12
CA ALA A 407 14.26 -22.48 6.06
C ALA A 407 14.86 -22.97 7.39
N VAL A 408 15.89 -23.80 7.29
CA VAL A 408 16.66 -24.32 8.43
C VAL A 408 18.14 -24.08 8.17
N SER A 409 18.76 -23.19 8.95
CA SER A 409 20.10 -22.68 8.70
C SER A 409 21.02 -22.87 9.91
N LEU A 410 22.12 -23.61 9.73
CA LEU A 410 23.21 -23.61 10.71
C LEU A 410 24.06 -22.35 10.55
N TYR A 411 24.23 -21.61 11.63
CA TYR A 411 25.20 -20.52 11.76
C TYR A 411 26.30 -20.91 12.76
N PRO A 412 27.58 -20.83 12.38
CA PRO A 412 28.68 -21.28 13.21
C PRO A 412 29.18 -20.22 14.19
N PHE A 413 28.24 -19.49 14.79
CA PHE A 413 28.50 -18.48 15.81
C PHE A 413 27.29 -18.38 16.76
N PRO A 414 27.52 -17.95 18.02
CA PRO A 414 26.45 -17.77 18.99
C PRO A 414 25.45 -16.69 18.53
N VAL A 415 24.26 -16.69 19.14
CA VAL A 415 23.29 -15.60 18.97
C VAL A 415 23.98 -14.28 19.33
N PRO A 416 23.98 -13.28 18.43
CA PRO A 416 24.72 -12.05 18.66
C PRO A 416 24.27 -11.29 19.92
N ARG A 417 25.16 -10.43 20.43
CA ARG A 417 24.87 -9.43 21.48
C ARG A 417 24.45 -9.97 22.85
N GLY A 418 24.51 -11.28 23.08
CA GLY A 418 24.14 -11.88 24.37
C GLY A 418 22.63 -11.96 24.61
N GLU A 419 21.84 -11.80 23.55
CA GLU A 419 20.38 -11.72 23.62
C GLU A 419 19.74 -13.02 24.14
N ALA A 420 20.27 -14.18 23.71
CA ALA A 420 19.78 -15.47 24.17
C ALA A 420 20.03 -15.68 25.67
N GLU A 421 21.21 -15.26 26.16
CA GLU A 421 21.57 -15.31 27.58
C GLU A 421 20.70 -14.41 28.44
N GLU A 422 20.45 -13.17 27.99
CA GLU A 422 19.60 -12.22 28.71
C GLU A 422 18.16 -12.70 28.82
N ASN A 423 17.62 -13.31 27.77
CA ASN A 423 16.28 -13.89 27.78
C ASN A 423 16.23 -15.20 28.60
N ALA A 424 17.28 -16.02 28.55
CA ALA A 424 17.41 -17.21 29.39
C ALA A 424 17.40 -16.86 30.87
N ALA A 425 18.11 -15.79 31.28
CA ALA A 425 18.16 -15.33 32.67
C ALA A 425 16.79 -14.92 33.26
N ARG A 426 15.82 -14.61 32.39
CA ARG A 426 14.45 -14.22 32.77
C ARG A 426 13.50 -15.42 32.84
N ASN A 427 13.92 -16.62 32.42
CA ASN A 427 13.08 -17.80 32.43
C ASN A 427 12.90 -18.36 33.86
N TYR A 428 11.76 -18.08 34.47
CA TYR A 428 11.42 -18.53 35.83
C TYR A 428 11.15 -20.05 35.94
N LEU A 429 11.02 -20.77 34.82
CA LEU A 429 10.83 -22.22 34.79
C LEU A 429 12.16 -22.99 34.72
N TRP A 430 13.26 -22.33 34.35
CA TRP A 430 14.55 -22.98 34.15
C TRP A 430 15.71 -22.14 34.74
N PRO A 431 15.98 -22.28 36.04
CA PRO A 431 16.99 -21.47 36.74
C PRO A 431 18.41 -21.57 36.16
N GLU A 432 18.77 -22.72 35.58
CA GLU A 432 20.08 -22.99 34.99
C GLU A 432 20.19 -22.53 33.52
N ALA A 433 19.14 -21.92 32.95
CA ALA A 433 19.08 -21.55 31.54
C ALA A 433 20.24 -20.64 31.13
N GLU A 434 20.48 -19.55 31.87
CA GLU A 434 21.53 -18.57 31.53
C GLU A 434 22.92 -19.22 31.47
N GLU A 435 23.28 -20.00 32.48
CA GLU A 435 24.60 -20.67 32.54
C GLU A 435 24.72 -21.77 31.49
N THR A 436 23.63 -22.46 31.18
CA THR A 436 23.59 -23.47 30.12
C THR A 436 23.82 -22.81 28.76
N VAL A 437 23.08 -21.74 28.47
CA VAL A 437 23.09 -21.05 27.18
C VAL A 437 24.43 -20.36 26.91
N LYS A 438 25.13 -19.80 27.91
CA LYS A 438 26.47 -19.20 27.75
C LYS A 438 27.51 -20.09 27.05
N ARG A 439 27.30 -21.42 27.06
CA ARG A 439 28.18 -22.38 26.40
C ARG A 439 27.97 -22.49 24.90
N HIS A 440 26.87 -21.94 24.36
CA HIS A 440 26.56 -22.09 22.95
C HIS A 440 27.60 -21.42 22.05
N ARG A 441 27.97 -22.12 20.98
CA ARG A 441 28.94 -21.68 19.97
C ARG A 441 28.35 -21.61 18.57
N GLY A 442 27.18 -22.20 18.37
CA GLY A 442 26.43 -22.16 17.13
C GLY A 442 24.93 -22.16 17.36
N GLN A 443 24.19 -22.01 16.29
CA GLN A 443 22.72 -21.99 16.31
C GLN A 443 22.17 -22.58 15.01
N ILE A 444 21.05 -23.30 15.11
CA ILE A 444 20.21 -23.64 13.96
C ILE A 444 19.02 -22.68 13.99
N LEU A 445 18.99 -21.76 13.03
CA LEU A 445 17.84 -20.90 12.78
C LEU A 445 16.77 -21.70 12.05
N VAL A 446 15.57 -21.76 12.62
CA VAL A 446 14.39 -22.35 11.99
C VAL A 446 13.40 -21.23 11.72
N SER A 447 13.07 -21.00 10.45
CA SER A 447 12.05 -20.03 10.06
C SER A 447 10.98 -20.65 9.17
N VAL A 448 9.74 -20.21 9.38
CA VAL A 448 8.60 -20.57 8.53
C VAL A 448 7.81 -19.31 8.20
N LEU A 449 7.54 -19.12 6.92
CA LEU A 449 6.70 -18.06 6.37
C LEU A 449 5.40 -18.68 5.86
N SER A 450 4.26 -18.17 6.34
CA SER A 450 2.93 -18.61 5.94
C SER A 450 2.61 -18.27 4.49
N ARG A 451 3.15 -17.15 3.99
CA ARG A 451 2.70 -16.53 2.72
C ARG A 451 1.17 -16.32 2.79
N ASP A 452 0.43 -16.89 1.84
CA ASP A 452 -1.03 -16.81 1.77
C ASP A 452 -1.74 -17.92 2.58
N GLN A 453 -1.01 -18.72 3.37
CA GLN A 453 -1.58 -19.79 4.21
C GLN A 453 -1.91 -19.29 5.63
N ASP A 454 -2.63 -20.13 6.39
CA ASP A 454 -2.98 -19.84 7.79
C ASP A 454 -1.72 -19.77 8.68
N PRO A 455 -1.53 -18.71 9.49
CA PRO A 455 -0.42 -18.61 10.43
C PRO A 455 -0.33 -19.79 11.41
N ARG A 456 -1.45 -20.45 11.74
CA ARG A 456 -1.48 -21.65 12.61
C ARG A 456 -0.77 -22.84 11.98
N ASP A 457 -0.87 -22.99 10.67
CA ASP A 457 -0.16 -24.03 9.93
C ASP A 457 1.35 -23.72 9.89
N ALA A 458 1.71 -22.46 9.71
CA ALA A 458 3.11 -22.01 9.75
C ALA A 458 3.75 -22.23 11.13
N GLY A 459 3.05 -21.88 12.21
CA GLY A 459 3.49 -22.12 13.58
C GLY A 459 3.64 -23.62 13.87
N SER A 460 2.66 -24.44 13.46
CA SER A 460 2.75 -25.90 13.62
C SER A 460 3.95 -26.48 12.90
N LEU A 461 4.20 -26.09 11.65
CA LEU A 461 5.37 -26.53 10.90
C LEU A 461 6.67 -26.07 11.58
N GLN A 462 6.74 -24.84 12.10
CA GLN A 462 7.92 -24.36 12.81
C GLN A 462 8.23 -25.23 14.04
N VAL A 463 7.22 -25.59 14.84
CA VAL A 463 7.41 -26.47 16.01
C VAL A 463 7.88 -27.86 15.59
N GLN A 464 7.35 -28.44 14.51
CA GLN A 464 7.83 -29.74 13.98
C GLN A 464 9.31 -29.69 13.61
N LEU A 465 9.73 -28.61 12.93
CA LEU A 465 11.11 -28.41 12.51
C LEU A 465 12.04 -28.20 13.70
N VAL A 466 11.64 -27.37 14.68
CA VAL A 466 12.41 -27.13 15.90
C VAL A 466 12.53 -28.42 16.73
N ARG A 467 11.42 -29.15 16.94
CA ARG A 467 11.41 -30.45 17.64
C ARG A 467 12.34 -31.45 16.99
N THR A 468 12.38 -31.48 15.66
CA THR A 468 13.30 -32.34 14.92
C THR A 468 14.75 -31.89 15.11
N ALA A 469 15.03 -30.58 15.04
CA ALA A 469 16.36 -30.02 15.24
C ALA A 469 16.86 -30.19 16.69
N CYS A 470 15.97 -30.32 17.68
CA CYS A 470 16.34 -30.60 19.07
C CYS A 470 17.01 -31.97 19.26
N LYS A 471 16.88 -32.90 18.30
CA LYS A 471 17.55 -34.21 18.32
C LYS A 471 19.01 -34.17 17.88
N GLN A 472 19.48 -33.03 17.40
CA GLN A 472 20.87 -32.84 17.04
C GLN A 472 21.78 -32.91 18.27
N ALA A 473 23.03 -33.33 18.07
CA ALA A 473 23.97 -33.48 19.17
C ALA A 473 24.35 -32.11 19.77
N GLY A 474 24.40 -32.01 21.10
CA GLY A 474 24.88 -30.81 21.79
C GLY A 474 23.88 -29.65 21.84
N VAL A 475 22.58 -29.91 21.66
CA VAL A 475 21.55 -28.89 21.87
C VAL A 475 21.52 -28.47 23.33
N LEU A 476 21.59 -27.16 23.55
CA LEU A 476 21.61 -26.55 24.88
C LEU A 476 20.24 -25.97 25.26
N GLY A 477 19.48 -25.45 24.30
CA GLY A 477 18.18 -24.81 24.53
C GLY A 477 17.58 -24.25 23.24
N ILE A 478 16.34 -23.78 23.31
CA ILE A 478 15.62 -23.22 22.15
C ILE A 478 15.28 -21.76 22.47
N TYR A 479 15.91 -20.81 21.79
CA TYR A 479 15.57 -19.39 21.91
C TYR A 479 14.41 -19.07 20.95
N ALA A 480 13.26 -18.69 21.52
CA ALA A 480 12.06 -18.27 20.78
C ALA A 480 11.13 -17.47 21.70
N ASN A 481 10.31 -16.58 21.12
CA ASN A 481 9.24 -15.85 21.81
C ASN A 481 9.72 -15.15 23.10
N GLY A 482 10.87 -14.46 23.04
CA GLY A 482 11.43 -13.73 24.17
C GLY A 482 11.90 -14.59 25.35
N THR A 483 12.16 -15.89 25.14
CA THR A 483 12.68 -16.79 26.18
C THR A 483 13.55 -17.92 25.62
N VAL A 484 14.24 -18.65 26.49
CA VAL A 484 14.93 -19.90 26.12
C VAL A 484 14.26 -21.10 26.79
N TYR A 485 13.70 -21.99 25.99
CA TYR A 485 13.08 -23.23 26.46
C TYR A 485 14.14 -24.32 26.71
N GLN A 486 13.93 -25.07 27.78
CA GLN A 486 14.66 -26.31 28.03
C GLN A 486 14.27 -27.36 26.96
N PRO A 487 15.21 -28.11 26.37
CA PRO A 487 14.90 -29.07 25.31
C PRO A 487 13.83 -30.11 25.69
N GLU A 488 13.90 -30.68 26.89
CA GLU A 488 12.91 -31.66 27.35
C GLU A 488 11.50 -31.04 27.44
N PHE A 489 11.40 -29.83 28.00
CA PHE A 489 10.12 -29.11 28.08
C PHE A 489 9.55 -28.79 26.69
N TYR A 490 10.41 -28.35 25.75
CA TYR A 490 9.97 -28.05 24.39
C TYR A 490 9.43 -29.31 23.69
N HIS A 491 10.09 -30.46 23.89
CA HIS A 491 9.63 -31.75 23.38
C HIS A 491 8.27 -32.15 23.96
N GLU A 492 8.08 -32.06 25.27
CA GLU A 492 6.83 -32.40 25.95
C GLU A 492 5.68 -31.48 25.49
N ALA A 493 5.93 -30.17 25.37
CA ALA A 493 4.94 -29.20 24.89
C ALA A 493 4.51 -29.49 23.45
N ALA A 494 5.44 -29.93 22.60
CA ALA A 494 5.16 -30.26 21.21
C ALA A 494 4.41 -31.60 21.02
N ASP A 495 4.32 -32.46 22.03
CA ASP A 495 3.50 -33.67 21.95
C ASP A 495 1.98 -33.35 21.88
N ALA A 496 1.59 -32.15 22.34
CA ALA A 496 0.22 -31.64 22.23
C ALA A 496 -0.26 -31.49 20.78
N MET A 497 0.67 -31.42 19.81
CA MET A 497 0.37 -31.32 18.37
C MET A 497 -0.49 -32.45 17.80
N SER A 498 -0.58 -33.57 18.53
CA SER A 498 -1.43 -34.70 18.15
C SER A 498 -2.94 -34.41 18.31
N GLU A 499 -3.31 -33.43 19.12
CA GLU A 499 -4.70 -33.10 19.46
C GLU A 499 -5.02 -31.62 19.17
N GLU A 500 -4.08 -30.69 19.44
CA GLU A 500 -4.31 -29.24 19.37
C GLU A 500 -3.05 -28.46 18.93
N LEU A 501 -3.16 -27.14 18.76
CA LEU A 501 -2.02 -26.26 18.45
C LEU A 501 -1.02 -26.25 19.63
N PRO A 502 0.30 -26.40 19.41
CA PRO A 502 1.31 -26.46 20.47
C PRO A 502 1.61 -25.06 21.04
N LEU A 503 0.62 -24.45 21.69
CA LEU A 503 0.65 -23.05 22.08
C LEU A 503 1.82 -22.73 23.02
N LEU A 504 2.21 -23.65 23.91
CA LEU A 504 3.36 -23.47 24.82
C LEU A 504 4.72 -23.40 24.10
N ASN A 505 4.80 -23.86 22.85
CA ASN A 505 5.99 -23.68 22.01
C ASN A 505 5.95 -22.37 21.21
N LEU A 506 4.75 -21.81 21.00
CA LEU A 506 4.48 -20.70 20.09
C LEU A 506 4.22 -19.37 20.81
N VAL A 507 3.82 -19.41 22.07
CA VAL A 507 3.57 -18.23 22.90
C VAL A 507 4.18 -18.43 24.29
N TRP A 508 5.13 -17.58 24.65
CA TRP A 508 5.68 -17.54 26.00
C TRP A 508 4.74 -16.80 26.94
N LEU A 509 4.60 -17.32 28.16
CA LEU A 509 3.79 -16.72 29.23
C LEU A 509 4.73 -16.22 30.32
N GLY A 510 5.10 -14.95 30.22
CA GLY A 510 6.03 -14.32 31.13
C GLY A 510 5.35 -13.80 32.39
N LEU A 511 6.06 -13.86 33.51
CA LEU A 511 5.61 -13.34 34.80
C LEU A 511 6.71 -12.48 35.42
N TYR A 512 6.33 -11.34 35.99
CA TYR A 512 7.25 -10.47 36.71
C TYR A 512 6.53 -9.73 37.84
N ARG A 513 7.28 -9.16 38.79
CA ARG A 513 6.69 -8.40 39.91
C ARG A 513 7.02 -6.92 39.80
N ARG A 514 6.03 -6.09 40.13
CA ARG A 514 6.15 -4.64 40.32
C ARG A 514 5.69 -4.26 41.72
N GLU A 515 5.84 -2.98 42.10
CA GLU A 515 5.34 -2.48 43.39
C GLU A 515 3.84 -2.71 43.59
N GLY A 516 3.06 -2.71 42.50
CA GLY A 516 1.60 -2.87 42.52
C GLY A 516 1.11 -4.31 42.55
N GLY A 517 1.95 -5.32 42.30
CA GLY A 517 1.54 -6.73 42.32
C GLY A 517 2.30 -7.62 41.35
N LEU A 518 1.74 -8.80 41.09
CA LEU A 518 2.22 -9.69 40.04
C LEU A 518 1.72 -9.18 38.69
N CYS A 519 2.58 -9.19 37.69
CA CYS A 519 2.25 -8.89 36.31
C CYS A 519 2.54 -10.13 35.44
N GLY A 520 1.87 -10.23 34.31
CA GLY A 520 2.16 -11.23 33.31
C GLY A 520 1.93 -10.72 31.90
N TYR A 521 2.59 -11.37 30.94
CA TYR A 521 2.55 -10.98 29.53
C TYR A 521 2.61 -12.20 28.62
N THR A 522 2.08 -12.08 27.41
CA THR A 522 2.31 -13.03 26.31
C THR A 522 3.45 -12.52 25.43
N ASP A 523 4.20 -13.41 24.79
CA ASP A 523 5.14 -13.07 23.72
C ASP A 523 5.03 -14.16 22.65
N GLY A 524 4.72 -13.80 21.41
CA GLY A 524 4.52 -14.71 20.27
C GLY A 524 3.16 -14.60 19.58
N LEU A 525 2.20 -13.86 20.15
CA LEU A 525 0.89 -13.60 19.52
C LEU A 525 1.02 -12.76 18.23
N GLN A 526 2.05 -11.91 18.13
CA GLN A 526 2.31 -11.12 16.92
C GLN A 526 2.56 -11.98 15.68
N SER A 527 3.18 -13.17 15.83
CA SER A 527 3.35 -14.12 14.72
C SER A 527 2.03 -14.67 14.18
N PHE A 528 0.94 -14.54 14.92
CA PHE A 528 -0.43 -14.85 14.47
C PHE A 528 -1.22 -13.61 14.00
N GLY A 529 -0.57 -12.45 13.91
CA GLY A 529 -1.24 -11.19 13.57
C GLY A 529 -2.09 -10.62 14.70
N LYS A 530 -1.79 -11.00 15.95
CA LYS A 530 -2.53 -10.60 17.16
C LYS A 530 -1.65 -9.71 18.05
N ASP A 531 -2.28 -8.85 18.84
CA ASP A 531 -1.55 -8.03 19.81
C ASP A 531 -1.13 -8.88 21.03
N GLU A 532 0.04 -8.57 21.59
CA GLU A 532 0.46 -9.15 22.87
C GLU A 532 -0.44 -8.67 24.00
N ILE A 533 -0.67 -9.53 24.99
CA ILE A 533 -1.54 -9.29 26.13
C ILE A 533 -0.68 -9.08 27.38
N GLU A 534 -1.05 -8.11 28.22
CA GLU A 534 -0.49 -7.93 29.55
C GLU A 534 -1.59 -7.86 30.62
N VAL A 535 -1.33 -8.49 31.76
CA VAL A 535 -2.14 -8.39 32.97
C VAL A 535 -1.26 -7.74 34.02
N LEU A 536 -1.69 -6.60 34.56
CA LEU A 536 -0.87 -5.76 35.43
C LEU A 536 -1.36 -5.80 36.87
N ASP A 537 -0.40 -5.75 37.79
CA ASP A 537 -0.60 -5.43 39.21
C ASP A 537 -1.74 -6.23 39.88
N THR A 538 -1.75 -7.55 39.67
CA THR A 538 -2.74 -8.48 40.27
C THR A 538 -2.21 -9.15 41.53
N ASP A 539 -3.13 -9.48 42.44
CA ASP A 539 -2.88 -10.28 43.66
C ASP A 539 -2.97 -11.80 43.40
N ALA A 540 -3.16 -12.23 42.15
CA ALA A 540 -3.26 -13.64 41.77
C ALA A 540 -2.00 -14.45 42.12
N ALA A 541 -2.20 -15.75 42.38
CA ALA A 541 -1.08 -16.69 42.48
C ALA A 541 -0.40 -16.86 41.10
N PRO A 542 0.94 -17.01 41.03
CA PRO A 542 1.67 -17.12 39.75
C PRO A 542 1.13 -18.17 38.78
N GLY A 543 0.80 -19.36 39.28
CA GLY A 543 0.22 -20.42 38.45
C GLY A 543 -1.14 -20.05 37.88
N ALA A 544 -1.99 -19.39 38.66
CA ALA A 544 -3.32 -18.99 38.23
C ALA A 544 -3.28 -17.86 37.18
N LEU A 545 -2.35 -16.91 37.31
CA LEU A 545 -2.13 -15.89 36.29
C LEU A 545 -1.58 -16.48 35.00
N ARG A 546 -0.62 -17.41 35.11
CA ARG A 546 -0.06 -18.11 33.94
C ARG A 546 -1.14 -18.91 33.20
N SER A 547 -1.98 -19.66 33.92
CA SER A 547 -3.11 -20.38 33.31
C SER A 547 -4.09 -19.43 32.62
N PHE A 548 -4.41 -18.30 33.25
CA PHE A 548 -5.28 -17.31 32.63
C PHE A 548 -4.72 -16.71 31.33
N LEU A 549 -3.42 -16.41 31.29
CA LEU A 549 -2.76 -15.95 30.06
C LEU A 549 -2.72 -17.06 28.99
N PHE A 550 -2.53 -18.31 29.39
CA PHE A 550 -2.59 -19.46 28.48
C PHE A 550 -3.97 -19.57 27.83
N ASP A 551 -5.04 -19.51 28.63
CA ASP A 551 -6.42 -19.59 28.15
C ASP A 551 -6.76 -18.42 27.21
N LEU A 552 -6.30 -17.20 27.54
CA LEU A 552 -6.44 -16.01 26.69
C LEU A 552 -5.75 -16.16 25.35
N ALA A 553 -4.45 -16.52 25.37
CA ALA A 553 -3.67 -16.73 24.16
C ALA A 553 -4.29 -17.84 23.30
N GLY A 554 -4.74 -18.93 23.94
CA GLY A 554 -5.43 -20.04 23.29
C GLY A 554 -6.67 -19.56 22.57
N TYR A 555 -7.60 -18.92 23.29
CA TYR A 555 -8.84 -18.39 22.72
C TYR A 555 -8.59 -17.46 21.52
N VAL A 556 -7.68 -16.49 21.65
CA VAL A 556 -7.40 -15.51 20.60
C VAL A 556 -6.84 -16.17 19.33
N VAL A 557 -6.03 -17.23 19.48
CA VAL A 557 -5.42 -17.94 18.35
C VAL A 557 -6.34 -19.00 17.77
N THR A 558 -7.01 -19.81 18.60
CA THR A 558 -7.85 -20.92 18.12
C THR A 558 -9.14 -20.42 17.49
N GLU A 559 -9.80 -19.45 18.11
CA GLU A 559 -11.05 -18.86 17.61
C GLU A 559 -10.81 -17.75 16.58
N ASP A 560 -9.54 -17.45 16.28
CA ASP A 560 -9.12 -16.37 15.37
C ASP A 560 -9.75 -15.01 15.72
N VAL A 561 -9.90 -14.75 17.01
CA VAL A 561 -10.55 -13.52 17.50
C VAL A 561 -9.56 -12.37 17.44
N ILE A 562 -10.05 -11.18 17.09
CA ILE A 562 -9.31 -9.93 17.25
C ILE A 562 -9.99 -9.14 18.35
N LEU A 563 -9.24 -8.79 19.39
CA LEU A 563 -9.72 -8.03 20.52
C LEU A 563 -9.47 -6.54 20.27
N HIS A 564 -10.49 -5.71 20.49
CA HIS A 564 -10.40 -4.27 20.29
C HIS A 564 -10.34 -3.49 21.61
N ASP A 565 -9.75 -2.29 21.55
CA ASP A 565 -9.78 -1.35 22.67
C ASP A 565 -11.22 -0.97 23.03
N GLY A 566 -11.53 -0.92 24.33
CA GLY A 566 -12.87 -0.59 24.82
C GLY A 566 -13.89 -1.74 24.78
N GLU A 567 -13.53 -2.88 24.19
CA GLU A 567 -14.33 -4.10 24.30
C GLU A 567 -14.24 -4.73 25.70
N THR A 568 -15.09 -5.71 25.93
CA THR A 568 -15.05 -6.54 27.14
C THR A 568 -14.97 -8.01 26.78
N LEU A 569 -14.08 -8.74 27.42
CA LEU A 569 -13.97 -10.19 27.29
C LEU A 569 -14.64 -10.89 28.48
N GLY A 570 -15.40 -11.94 28.22
CA GLY A 570 -16.04 -12.75 29.27
C GLY A 570 -15.89 -14.23 28.99
N PHE A 571 -15.39 -14.98 29.97
CA PHE A 571 -15.37 -16.45 29.95
C PHE A 571 -16.70 -17.06 30.47
N THR A 572 -17.61 -16.22 30.97
CA THR A 572 -18.98 -16.57 31.36
C THR A 572 -19.97 -15.50 30.88
N GLU A 573 -21.27 -15.82 30.82
CA GLU A 573 -22.31 -14.88 30.36
C GLU A 573 -22.31 -13.55 31.11
N ASP A 574 -21.92 -13.55 32.40
CA ASP A 574 -21.94 -12.38 33.27
C ASP A 574 -20.58 -11.66 33.37
N GLN A 575 -19.48 -12.30 32.95
CA GLN A 575 -18.14 -11.73 33.11
C GLN A 575 -17.85 -10.70 32.01
N ARG A 576 -17.35 -9.54 32.40
CA ARG A 576 -16.97 -8.46 31.47
C ARG A 576 -15.63 -7.88 31.93
N LEU A 577 -14.54 -8.40 31.40
CA LEU A 577 -13.18 -7.92 31.63
C LEU A 577 -12.89 -6.83 30.60
N PRO A 578 -12.69 -5.57 31.01
CA PRO A 578 -12.39 -4.50 30.09
C PRO A 578 -11.04 -4.76 29.41
N ILE A 579 -11.00 -4.48 28.11
CA ILE A 579 -9.79 -4.55 27.28
C ILE A 579 -9.34 -3.11 27.04
N THR A 580 -8.08 -2.84 27.35
CA THR A 580 -7.47 -1.53 27.07
C THR A 580 -6.20 -1.73 26.27
N ARG A 581 -6.12 -1.24 25.04
CA ARG A 581 -4.91 -1.32 24.23
C ARG A 581 -4.05 -0.09 24.49
N SER A 582 -2.91 -0.26 25.17
CA SER A 582 -2.02 0.83 25.59
C SER A 582 -0.55 0.47 25.38
N THR A 583 0.36 1.43 25.61
CA THR A 583 1.80 1.17 25.55
C THR A 583 2.15 -0.02 26.45
N GLY A 584 2.97 -0.91 25.91
CA GLY A 584 3.51 -2.05 26.63
C GLY A 584 4.24 -1.60 27.89
N VAL A 585 4.08 -2.39 28.96
CA VAL A 585 4.89 -2.23 30.16
C VAL A 585 6.10 -3.15 30.08
N TRP A 586 5.89 -4.37 29.58
CA TRP A 586 6.96 -5.30 29.25
C TRP A 586 7.51 -5.12 27.83
N HIS A 587 6.61 -4.99 26.84
CA HIS A 587 6.96 -4.93 25.43
C HIS A 587 7.20 -3.51 24.93
N ASP A 588 8.12 -3.38 23.98
CA ASP A 588 8.21 -2.18 23.15
C ASP A 588 7.03 -2.18 22.15
N GLY A 589 6.22 -1.11 22.14
CA GLY A 589 5.03 -1.01 21.29
C GLY A 589 3.72 -1.07 22.08
N MET A 590 2.65 -1.58 21.45
CA MET A 590 1.31 -1.65 22.07
C MET A 590 0.94 -3.06 22.44
N THR A 591 0.15 -3.16 23.50
CA THR A 591 -0.34 -4.42 24.06
C THR A 591 -1.78 -4.24 24.55
N LEU A 592 -2.51 -5.34 24.66
CA LEU A 592 -3.83 -5.38 25.27
C LEU A 592 -3.68 -5.60 26.77
N LYS A 593 -4.18 -4.65 27.57
CA LYS A 593 -4.31 -4.80 29.03
C LYS A 593 -5.65 -5.44 29.33
N ILE A 594 -5.60 -6.61 29.96
CA ILE A 594 -6.79 -7.34 30.39
C ILE A 594 -6.70 -7.51 31.90
N SER A 595 -7.75 -7.14 32.63
CA SER A 595 -7.78 -7.27 34.08
C SER A 595 -7.93 -8.73 34.50
N TYR A 596 -7.26 -9.14 35.58
CA TYR A 596 -7.48 -10.45 36.17
C TYR A 596 -8.84 -10.48 36.92
N PRO A 597 -9.69 -11.50 36.72
CA PRO A 597 -10.97 -11.60 37.42
C PRO A 597 -10.80 -11.80 38.93
N ALA A 598 -11.51 -11.01 39.73
CA ALA A 598 -11.45 -11.10 41.20
C ALA A 598 -12.04 -12.40 41.78
N ASP A 599 -12.89 -13.11 41.03
CA ASP A 599 -13.56 -14.34 41.46
C ASP A 599 -13.65 -15.34 40.28
N THR A 600 -12.68 -16.25 40.17
CA THR A 600 -12.89 -17.48 39.37
C THR A 600 -12.25 -18.67 40.11
N PRO A 601 -13.01 -19.73 40.43
CA PRO A 601 -12.42 -21.03 40.75
C PRO A 601 -11.69 -21.53 39.49
N ASN A 602 -10.58 -22.25 39.66
CA ASN A 602 -9.83 -22.90 38.58
C ASN A 602 -10.79 -23.44 37.50
N LEU A 603 -10.70 -22.88 36.30
CA LEU A 603 -11.25 -23.50 35.10
C LEU A 603 -10.42 -24.77 34.88
N PHE A 604 -11.03 -25.92 35.14
CA PHE A 604 -10.46 -27.27 35.04
C PHE A 604 -9.53 -27.71 36.19
N ALA A 605 -10.15 -28.26 37.24
CA ALA A 605 -9.57 -29.31 38.06
C ALA A 605 -10.00 -30.68 37.53
#